data_AF-A0A369KN39-F1
#
_entry.id   AF-A0A369KN39-F1
#
_cell.length_a   1.000
_cell.length_b   1.000
_cell.length_c   1.000
_cell.angle_alpha   90.00
_cell.angle_beta   90.00
_cell.angle_gamma   90.00
#
_symmetry.space_group_name_H-M   'P 1'
#
loop_
_entity.id
_entity.type
_entity.pdbx_description
1 polymer ?
#
loop_
_entity_poly.entity_id
_entity_poly.type
_entity_poly.pdbx_seq_one_letter_code
_entity_poly.pdbx_strand_id
1 'polypeptide(L)'
;MRKEKVKKPFYKKWWVWLLGIIIIGSLASNGGEETADTSKEELTSTEEVQAEPEEEIQAEPEEEVQAEPEEEVQAEPEEEVQAEPEEEVQAEPEEEVQAEPEVTLEQENAIQKAKDYLNFTAFSKSGLVTQLEYDGFSNEDSTFAVNNIEVDWKEEAAKKAKDYLGFTSFSRNGLIDQLVFDGFTTEEATYGVGQAGL
;
A
#
# COMPACT_ATOMS: atom_id res chain seq x y z
N MET A 1 -23.46 32.70 -1.99
CA MET A 1 -23.27 31.24 -1.88
C MET A 1 -21.79 30.97 -1.58
N ARG A 2 -21.45 30.49 -0.38
CA ARG A 2 -20.06 30.12 -0.04
C ARG A 2 -19.83 28.70 -0.52
N LYS A 3 -18.82 28.49 -1.36
CA LYS A 3 -18.38 27.16 -1.79
C LYS A 3 -17.67 26.50 -0.62
N GLU A 4 -18.27 25.47 -0.03
CA GLU A 4 -17.59 24.64 0.97
C GLU A 4 -16.44 23.90 0.30
N LYS A 5 -15.23 24.05 0.85
CA LYS A 5 -14.06 23.27 0.44
C LYS A 5 -14.10 21.96 1.21
N VAL A 6 -14.43 20.86 0.53
CA VAL A 6 -14.24 19.51 1.08
C VAL A 6 -12.74 19.29 1.26
N LYS A 7 -12.28 19.25 2.51
CA LYS A 7 -10.90 18.89 2.84
C LYS A 7 -10.70 17.41 2.48
N LYS A 8 -9.67 17.12 1.69
CA LYS A 8 -9.28 15.73 1.40
C LYS A 8 -9.03 15.01 2.74
N PRO A 9 -9.56 13.80 2.93
CA PRO A 9 -9.37 13.09 4.19
C PRO A 9 -7.91 12.72 4.38
N PHE A 10 -7.30 13.24 5.45
CA PHE A 10 -5.89 13.00 5.77
C PHE A 10 -5.58 11.52 6.06
N TYR A 11 -6.61 10.72 6.35
CA TYR A 11 -6.51 9.30 6.68
C TYR A 11 -6.31 8.36 5.48
N LYS A 12 -6.45 8.83 4.24
CA LYS A 12 -6.31 7.96 3.04
C LYS A 12 -4.90 7.40 2.80
N LYS A 13 -3.90 7.84 3.58
CA LYS A 13 -2.51 7.35 3.50
C LYS A 13 -1.86 7.14 4.87
N TRP A 14 -2.65 7.22 5.96
CA TRP A 14 -2.09 7.17 7.31
C TRP A 14 -1.76 5.74 7.76
N TRP A 15 -2.46 4.71 7.25
CA TRP A 15 -2.13 3.32 7.59
C TRP A 15 -0.75 2.92 7.09
N VAL A 16 -0.28 3.48 5.97
CA VAL A 16 0.99 3.09 5.33
C VAL A 16 2.19 3.45 6.22
N TRP A 17 2.03 4.48 7.07
CA TRP A 17 3.03 4.87 8.06
C TRP A 17 3.02 3.99 9.33
N LEU A 18 1.93 3.30 9.67
CA LEU A 18 1.89 2.39 10.82
C LEU A 18 2.55 1.04 10.53
N LEU A 19 2.44 0.52 9.29
CA LEU A 19 3.14 -0.72 8.89
C LEU A 19 4.65 -0.52 8.71
N GLY A 20 5.09 0.67 8.27
CA GLY A 20 6.52 0.98 8.07
C GLY A 20 7.34 1.08 9.37
N ILE A 21 6.71 1.32 10.52
CA ILE A 21 7.41 1.48 11.81
C ILE A 21 7.78 0.13 12.44
N ILE A 22 7.20 -1.00 12.00
CA ILE A 22 7.50 -2.34 12.56
C ILE A 22 8.74 -3.00 11.91
N ILE A 23 9.23 -2.51 10.76
CA ILE A 23 10.37 -3.15 10.03
C ILE A 23 11.72 -2.48 10.31
N ILE A 24 11.75 -1.28 10.91
CA ILE A 24 13.00 -0.58 11.26
C ILE A 24 13.39 -0.93 12.71
N GLY A 25 13.78 -2.19 12.93
CA GLY A 25 14.13 -2.67 14.27
C GLY A 25 14.90 -3.98 14.28
N SER A 26 15.78 -4.25 13.32
CA SER A 26 16.56 -5.49 13.29
C SER A 26 17.98 -5.36 12.72
N LEU A 27 18.62 -4.20 12.91
CA LEU A 27 20.05 -4.03 12.60
C LEU A 27 20.77 -3.24 13.70
N ALA A 28 20.99 -3.87 14.85
CA ALA A 28 22.21 -3.69 15.64
C ALA A 28 22.29 -4.73 16.78
N SER A 29 23.52 -5.18 17.03
CA SER A 29 23.97 -5.90 18.23
C SER A 29 23.92 -7.43 18.19
N ASN A 30 24.91 -7.97 17.48
CA ASN A 30 25.52 -9.27 17.76
C ASN A 30 26.71 -9.02 18.70
N GLY A 31 26.66 -9.50 19.94
CA GLY A 31 27.80 -9.45 20.85
C GLY A 31 27.52 -9.89 22.28
N GLY A 32 28.04 -11.06 22.63
CA GLY A 32 28.57 -11.31 23.98
C GLY A 32 27.67 -12.12 24.92
N GLU A 33 28.25 -13.21 25.39
CA GLU A 33 27.69 -14.25 26.26
C GLU A 33 27.45 -13.82 27.73
N GLU A 34 26.64 -14.65 28.37
CA GLU A 34 26.77 -15.17 29.75
C GLU A 34 25.89 -14.66 30.92
N THR A 35 25.17 -15.66 31.45
CA THR A 35 24.75 -15.92 32.84
C THR A 35 23.47 -15.32 33.42
N ALA A 36 22.75 -16.24 34.08
CA ALA A 36 21.50 -16.09 34.79
C ALA A 36 21.65 -15.23 36.07
N ASP A 37 20.59 -14.50 36.43
CA ASP A 37 19.89 -14.69 37.71
C ASP A 37 18.54 -13.95 37.73
N THR A 38 17.64 -14.47 38.57
CA THR A 38 16.29 -14.01 38.85
C THR A 38 16.32 -13.05 40.04
N SER A 39 15.87 -11.81 39.89
CA SER A 39 15.20 -11.13 41.02
C SER A 39 14.35 -9.95 40.62
N LYS A 40 13.13 -10.05 41.14
CA LYS A 40 12.05 -9.08 41.27
C LYS A 40 12.46 -7.97 42.24
N GLU A 41 12.31 -6.70 41.86
CA GLU A 41 11.51 -5.74 42.61
C GLU A 41 11.33 -4.40 41.87
N GLU A 42 10.31 -3.71 42.36
CA GLU A 42 9.55 -2.59 41.85
C GLU A 42 10.15 -1.23 42.29
N LEU A 43 9.75 -0.17 41.58
CA LEU A 43 9.58 1.23 42.02
C LEU A 43 10.37 2.30 41.25
N THR A 44 9.59 3.06 40.47
CA THR A 44 9.50 4.53 40.42
C THR A 44 10.78 5.36 40.54
N SER A 45 11.13 6.08 39.48
CA SER A 45 11.66 7.43 39.62
C SER A 45 11.36 8.26 38.37
N THR A 46 10.47 9.24 38.56
CA THR A 46 10.30 10.41 37.71
C THR A 46 11.57 11.27 37.80
N GLU A 47 12.17 11.62 36.67
CA GLU A 47 13.03 12.81 36.60
C GLU A 47 12.83 13.52 35.25
N GLU A 48 12.41 14.77 35.41
CA GLU A 48 12.18 15.83 34.44
C GLU A 48 13.47 16.65 34.36
N VAL A 49 13.93 17.04 33.16
CA VAL A 49 14.96 18.06 32.81
C VAL A 49 15.32 17.78 31.33
N GLN A 50 15.48 18.71 30.40
CA GLN A 50 15.40 20.17 30.34
C GLN A 50 15.67 20.53 28.87
N ALA A 51 15.19 21.69 28.46
CA ALA A 51 15.19 22.23 27.12
C ALA A 51 16.57 22.54 26.51
N GLU A 52 16.63 22.39 25.17
CA GLU A 52 17.28 23.27 24.16
C GLU A 52 18.82 23.44 24.15
N PRO A 53 19.45 23.72 22.98
CA PRO A 53 19.02 24.71 22.01
C PRO A 53 18.98 24.32 20.53
N GLU A 54 18.17 25.14 19.85
CA GLU A 54 18.12 25.45 18.42
C GLU A 54 19.53 25.64 17.81
N GLU A 55 19.74 25.08 16.63
CA GLU A 55 20.82 25.51 15.74
C GLU A 55 20.18 26.01 14.43
N GLU A 56 20.07 27.34 14.35
CA GLU A 56 19.92 28.10 13.10
C GLU A 56 21.08 27.74 12.17
N ILE A 57 20.78 27.29 10.96
CA ILE A 57 21.71 27.44 9.84
C ILE A 57 21.03 28.28 8.77
N GLN A 58 21.70 29.39 8.54
CA GLN A 58 21.32 30.52 7.73
C GLN A 58 21.21 30.19 6.24
N ALA A 59 20.37 31.02 5.63
CA ALA A 59 20.21 31.36 4.22
C ALA A 59 21.44 31.16 3.31
N GLU A 60 21.16 30.55 2.15
CA GLU A 60 21.47 31.01 0.77
C GLU A 60 22.93 31.36 0.38
N PRO A 61 23.33 31.00 -0.85
CA PRO A 61 22.86 31.78 -1.99
C PRO A 61 22.41 30.98 -3.21
N GLU A 62 21.50 31.63 -3.92
CA GLU A 62 21.11 31.49 -5.31
C GLU A 62 22.36 31.40 -6.22
N GLU A 63 22.40 30.39 -7.10
CA GLU A 63 23.28 30.41 -8.26
C GLU A 63 22.40 30.46 -9.52
N GLU A 64 22.26 31.69 -10.04
CA GLU A 64 21.79 31.98 -11.38
C GLU A 64 22.68 31.26 -12.41
N VAL A 65 22.10 30.38 -13.23
CA VAL A 65 22.70 30.04 -14.51
C VAL A 65 21.84 30.66 -15.61
N GLN A 66 22.43 31.68 -16.20
CA GLN A 66 21.94 32.43 -17.35
C GLN A 66 21.78 31.55 -18.60
N ALA A 67 20.65 31.76 -19.26
CA ALA A 67 20.44 31.97 -20.70
C ALA A 67 21.33 31.21 -21.71
N GLU A 68 20.65 30.34 -22.47
CA GLU A 68 20.50 30.35 -23.94
C GLU A 68 21.74 30.48 -24.86
N PRO A 69 21.76 29.70 -25.95
CA PRO A 69 21.09 30.21 -27.14
C PRO A 69 20.12 29.22 -27.80
N GLU A 70 18.99 29.79 -28.21
CA GLU A 70 18.06 29.32 -29.22
C GLU A 70 18.80 29.10 -30.55
N GLU A 71 18.68 27.90 -31.12
CA GLU A 71 19.08 27.64 -32.50
C GLU A 71 17.81 27.54 -33.35
N GLU A 72 17.52 28.63 -34.06
CA GLU A 72 16.53 28.73 -35.12
C GLU A 72 16.84 27.70 -36.22
N VAL A 73 15.99 26.68 -36.36
CA VAL A 73 15.93 25.89 -37.60
C VAL A 73 14.78 26.40 -38.44
N GLN A 74 15.18 26.97 -39.58
CA GLN A 74 14.36 27.55 -40.62
C GLN A 74 13.32 26.58 -41.20
N ALA A 75 12.23 27.21 -41.63
CA ALA A 75 11.06 26.64 -42.27
C ALA A 75 11.32 26.05 -43.67
N GLU A 76 10.54 25.00 -43.96
CA GLU A 76 9.86 24.67 -45.23
C GLU A 76 10.69 24.18 -46.44
N PRO A 77 10.17 23.20 -47.21
CA PRO A 77 8.87 23.34 -47.87
C PRO A 77 7.88 22.17 -47.74
N GLU A 78 6.62 22.57 -47.87
CA GLU A 78 5.42 21.79 -48.17
C GLU A 78 5.62 20.91 -49.43
N GLU A 79 5.29 19.62 -49.32
CA GLU A 79 5.04 18.77 -50.49
C GLU A 79 3.62 18.22 -50.37
N GLU A 80 2.73 18.79 -51.20
CA GLU A 80 1.37 18.33 -51.44
C GLU A 80 1.38 16.88 -51.94
N VAL A 81 0.83 15.95 -51.16
CA VAL A 81 0.38 14.66 -51.69
C VAL A 81 -1.14 14.68 -51.78
N GLN A 82 -1.58 14.65 -53.04
CA GLN A 82 -2.96 14.63 -53.51
C GLN A 82 -3.79 13.50 -52.89
N ALA A 83 -5.04 13.83 -52.54
CA ALA A 83 -6.18 12.91 -52.46
C ALA A 83 -6.40 12.23 -53.83
N GLU A 84 -6.69 10.94 -53.96
CA GLU A 84 -7.93 10.16 -53.71
C GLU A 84 -7.68 8.76 -54.38
N PRO A 85 -8.51 7.70 -54.25
CA PRO A 85 -9.86 7.63 -53.66
C PRO A 85 -10.08 6.50 -52.64
N GLU A 86 -11.23 6.62 -51.99
CA GLU A 86 -11.90 5.62 -51.15
C GLU A 86 -12.18 4.33 -51.95
N GLU A 87 -11.72 3.18 -51.44
CA GLU A 87 -12.22 1.87 -51.84
C GLU A 87 -13.03 1.30 -50.67
N GLU A 88 -14.36 1.48 -50.76
CA GLU A 88 -15.33 0.78 -49.91
C GLU A 88 -15.18 -0.73 -50.12
N VAL A 89 -14.56 -1.43 -49.17
CA VAL A 89 -14.73 -2.87 -49.01
C VAL A 89 -15.82 -3.09 -47.97
N GLN A 90 -17.05 -3.22 -48.47
CA GLN A 90 -18.19 -3.76 -47.73
C GLN A 90 -18.20 -5.29 -47.90
N ALA A 91 -17.83 -6.00 -46.83
CA ALA A 91 -18.16 -7.39 -46.52
C ALA A 91 -17.69 -7.59 -45.06
N GLU A 92 -18.36 -8.18 -44.10
CA GLU A 92 -19.64 -8.83 -43.83
C GLU A 92 -19.64 -8.94 -42.28
N PRO A 93 -20.75 -8.99 -41.53
CA PRO A 93 -20.67 -9.01 -40.07
C PRO A 93 -20.15 -10.39 -39.63
N GLU A 94 -18.84 -10.49 -39.39
CA GLU A 94 -18.24 -11.59 -38.64
C GLU A 94 -18.72 -11.47 -37.19
N GLU A 95 -19.78 -12.22 -36.91
CA GLU A 95 -20.07 -12.91 -35.65
C GLU A 95 -19.19 -12.46 -34.47
N GLU A 96 -19.73 -11.60 -33.59
CA GLU A 96 -19.18 -11.33 -32.26
C GLU A 96 -19.13 -12.64 -31.47
N VAL A 97 -18.05 -13.38 -31.63
CA VAL A 97 -17.64 -14.40 -30.68
C VAL A 97 -17.30 -13.62 -29.42
N GLN A 98 -18.18 -13.68 -28.43
CA GLN A 98 -17.91 -13.24 -27.07
C GLN A 98 -16.66 -13.99 -26.59
N ALA A 99 -15.49 -13.37 -26.76
CA ALA A 99 -14.28 -13.81 -26.12
C ALA A 99 -14.55 -13.69 -24.61
N GLU A 100 -14.52 -14.83 -23.92
CA GLU A 100 -14.34 -14.83 -22.47
C GLU A 100 -13.15 -13.92 -22.14
N PRO A 101 -13.20 -13.10 -21.08
CA PRO A 101 -12.08 -12.23 -20.77
C PRO A 101 -10.85 -13.10 -20.50
N GLU A 102 -9.93 -13.15 -21.48
CA GLU A 102 -8.64 -13.77 -21.32
C GLU A 102 -7.87 -12.93 -20.31
N VAL A 103 -7.34 -13.59 -19.27
CA VAL A 103 -6.61 -12.92 -18.20
C VAL A 103 -5.38 -12.24 -18.79
N THR A 104 -5.18 -10.96 -18.49
CA THR A 104 -4.00 -10.23 -18.99
C THR A 104 -2.74 -10.62 -18.23
N LEU A 105 -1.56 -10.40 -18.82
CA LEU A 105 -0.29 -10.64 -18.14
C LEU A 105 -0.16 -9.82 -16.83
N GLU A 106 -0.62 -8.56 -16.85
CA GLU A 106 -0.68 -7.71 -15.65
C GLU A 106 -1.56 -8.31 -14.55
N GLN A 107 -2.73 -8.87 -14.91
CA GLN A 107 -3.61 -9.56 -13.97
C GLN A 107 -2.97 -10.83 -13.40
N GLU A 108 -2.28 -11.63 -14.23
CA GLU A 108 -1.53 -12.80 -13.76
C GLU A 108 -0.42 -12.41 -12.77
N ASN A 109 0.33 -11.36 -13.08
CA ASN A 109 1.38 -10.82 -12.21
C ASN A 109 0.80 -10.33 -10.87
N ALA A 110 -0.33 -9.63 -10.91
CA ALA A 110 -1.02 -9.17 -9.70
C ALA A 110 -1.52 -10.36 -8.85
N ILE A 111 -2.04 -11.43 -9.48
CA ILE A 111 -2.44 -12.66 -8.78
C ILE A 111 -1.25 -13.30 -8.08
N GLN A 112 -0.11 -13.44 -8.77
CA GLN A 112 1.07 -14.05 -8.16
C GLN A 112 1.58 -13.21 -6.99
N LYS A 113 1.63 -11.88 -7.16
CA LYS A 113 2.04 -10.96 -6.08
C LYS A 113 1.11 -11.03 -4.87
N ALA A 114 -0.20 -11.13 -5.10
CA ALA A 114 -1.20 -11.30 -4.04
C ALA A 114 -0.95 -12.58 -3.22
N LYS A 115 -0.65 -13.70 -3.89
CA LYS A 115 -0.31 -14.97 -3.24
C LYS A 115 0.99 -14.88 -2.46
N ASP A 116 2.01 -14.22 -3.02
CA ASP A 116 3.29 -14.02 -2.34
C ASP A 116 3.12 -13.21 -1.03
N TYR A 117 2.26 -12.19 -1.05
CA TYR A 117 1.92 -11.44 0.16
C TYR A 117 1.24 -12.30 1.22
N LEU A 118 0.21 -13.08 0.84
CA LEU A 118 -0.51 -13.96 1.77
C LEU A 118 0.37 -15.09 2.32
N ASN A 119 1.42 -15.49 1.60
CA ASN A 119 2.42 -16.43 2.11
C ASN A 119 3.34 -15.79 3.16
N PHE A 120 3.54 -14.48 3.12
CA PHE A 120 4.42 -13.76 4.03
C PHE A 120 3.69 -13.23 5.28
N THR A 121 2.49 -12.68 5.12
CA THR A 121 1.69 -12.14 6.22
C THR A 121 0.20 -12.14 5.89
N ALA A 122 -0.63 -12.14 6.94
CA ALA A 122 -2.07 -12.09 6.77
C ALA A 122 -2.57 -10.70 6.35
N PHE A 123 -3.53 -10.70 5.43
CA PHE A 123 -4.19 -9.51 4.91
C PHE A 123 -5.71 -9.66 4.92
N SER A 124 -6.39 -8.52 5.11
CA SER A 124 -7.79 -8.42 4.71
C SER A 124 -7.90 -8.35 3.19
N LYS A 125 -9.07 -8.71 2.65
CA LYS A 125 -9.31 -8.62 1.20
C LYS A 125 -9.05 -7.21 0.66
N SER A 126 -9.59 -6.19 1.35
CA SER A 126 -9.43 -4.79 0.94
C SER A 126 -8.02 -4.26 1.17
N GLY A 127 -7.35 -4.71 2.24
CA GLY A 127 -5.96 -4.42 2.53
C GLY A 127 -5.02 -4.95 1.45
N LEU A 128 -5.25 -6.18 0.97
CA LEU A 128 -4.44 -6.77 -0.09
C LEU A 128 -4.61 -6.04 -1.43
N VAL A 129 -5.83 -5.63 -1.79
CA VAL A 129 -6.06 -4.79 -2.97
C VAL A 129 -5.27 -3.49 -2.86
N THR A 130 -5.36 -2.81 -1.71
CA THR A 130 -4.64 -1.54 -1.50
C THR A 130 -3.12 -1.72 -1.51
N GLN A 131 -2.62 -2.86 -1.03
CA GLN A 131 -1.19 -3.18 -1.08
C GLN A 131 -0.70 -3.34 -2.52
N LEU A 132 -1.47 -4.01 -3.38
CA LEU A 132 -1.13 -4.14 -4.80
C LEU A 132 -1.19 -2.79 -5.53
N GLU A 133 -2.16 -1.92 -5.21
CA GLU A 133 -2.19 -0.56 -5.76
C GLU A 133 -0.96 0.26 -5.34
N TYR A 134 -0.49 0.09 -4.10
CA TYR A 134 0.74 0.72 -3.62
C TYR A 134 1.97 0.23 -4.40
N ASP A 135 1.99 -1.05 -4.79
CA ASP A 135 3.04 -1.64 -5.62
C ASP A 135 2.96 -1.20 -7.10
N GLY A 136 1.93 -0.44 -7.47
CA GLY A 136 1.79 0.18 -8.79
C GLY A 136 0.85 -0.56 -9.75
N PHE A 137 0.17 -1.60 -9.30
CA PHE A 137 -0.89 -2.23 -10.10
C PHE A 137 -2.10 -1.29 -10.20
N SER A 138 -2.84 -1.38 -11.30
CA SER A 138 -4.10 -0.63 -11.43
C SER A 138 -5.11 -1.11 -10.39
N ASN A 139 -6.09 -0.27 -10.05
CA ASN A 139 -7.20 -0.69 -9.17
C ASN A 139 -7.96 -1.88 -9.76
N GLU A 140 -8.09 -1.92 -11.09
CA GLU A 140 -8.77 -2.99 -11.81
C GLU A 140 -8.00 -4.31 -11.68
N ASP A 141 -6.69 -4.33 -11.96
CA ASP A 141 -5.86 -5.53 -11.85
C ASP A 141 -5.72 -6.01 -10.40
N SER A 142 -5.61 -5.08 -9.45
CA SER A 142 -5.53 -5.40 -8.02
C SER A 142 -6.82 -6.05 -7.52
N THR A 143 -7.96 -5.48 -7.91
CA THR A 143 -9.29 -6.02 -7.56
C THR A 143 -9.53 -7.35 -8.24
N PHE A 144 -9.16 -7.46 -9.52
CA PHE A 144 -9.22 -8.71 -10.28
C PHE A 144 -8.41 -9.80 -9.59
N ALA A 145 -7.15 -9.52 -9.25
CA ALA A 145 -6.26 -10.50 -8.64
C ALA A 145 -6.81 -11.06 -7.32
N VAL A 146 -7.23 -10.17 -6.41
CA VAL A 146 -7.73 -10.57 -5.09
C VAL A 146 -9.09 -11.28 -5.17
N ASN A 147 -9.89 -11.04 -6.22
CA ASN A 147 -11.14 -11.75 -6.46
C ASN A 147 -10.95 -13.14 -7.09
N ASN A 148 -9.82 -13.37 -7.75
CA ASN A 148 -9.53 -14.62 -8.47
C ASN A 148 -8.57 -15.57 -7.72
N ILE A 149 -8.27 -15.26 -6.46
CA ILE A 149 -7.55 -16.18 -5.56
C ILE A 149 -8.51 -16.87 -4.61
N GLU A 150 -8.29 -18.17 -4.39
CA GLU A 150 -9.05 -18.96 -3.43
C GLU A 150 -8.42 -18.79 -2.04
N VAL A 151 -9.05 -17.97 -1.20
CA VAL A 151 -8.57 -17.61 0.14
C VAL A 151 -9.73 -17.61 1.11
N ASP A 152 -9.53 -18.23 2.28
CA ASP A 152 -10.45 -18.10 3.41
C ASP A 152 -10.11 -16.82 4.20
N TRP A 153 -10.86 -15.75 3.92
CA TRP A 153 -10.66 -14.45 4.56
C TRP A 153 -10.92 -14.45 6.08
N LYS A 154 -11.72 -15.41 6.59
CA LYS A 154 -11.92 -15.59 8.03
C LYS A 154 -10.68 -16.21 8.67
N GLU A 155 -10.02 -17.13 7.97
CA GLU A 155 -8.74 -17.70 8.41
C GLU A 155 -7.61 -16.66 8.35
N GLU A 156 -7.58 -15.80 7.33
CA GLU A 156 -6.64 -14.67 7.29
C GLU A 156 -6.83 -13.72 8.47
N ALA A 157 -8.09 -13.43 8.86
CA ALA A 157 -8.37 -12.65 10.07
C ALA A 157 -7.86 -13.34 11.34
N ALA A 158 -7.99 -14.67 11.44
CA ALA A 158 -7.50 -15.46 12.58
C ALA A 158 -5.97 -15.44 12.67
N LYS A 159 -5.27 -15.56 11.53
CA LYS A 159 -3.81 -15.42 11.47
C LYS A 159 -3.38 -14.03 11.91
N LYS A 160 -4.01 -12.97 11.36
CA LYS A 160 -3.68 -11.59 11.72
C LYS A 160 -3.94 -11.29 13.21
N ALA A 161 -5.03 -11.81 13.76
CA ALA A 161 -5.34 -11.72 15.18
C ALA A 161 -4.23 -12.33 16.05
N LYS A 162 -3.75 -13.54 15.68
CA LYS A 162 -2.65 -14.22 16.37
C LYS A 162 -1.34 -13.44 16.25
N ASP A 163 -1.03 -12.91 15.06
CA ASP A 163 0.17 -12.09 14.84
C ASP A 163 0.17 -10.87 15.76
N TYR A 164 -0.95 -10.15 15.85
CA TYR A 164 -1.08 -9.00 16.75
C TYR A 164 -0.88 -9.40 18.22
N LEU A 165 -1.51 -10.49 18.65
CA LEU A 165 -1.36 -10.99 20.02
C LEU A 165 0.05 -11.50 20.33
N GLY A 166 0.80 -11.92 19.32
CA GLY A 166 2.21 -12.28 19.45
C GLY A 166 3.11 -11.07 19.74
N PHE A 167 2.70 -9.87 19.34
CA PHE A 167 3.48 -8.64 19.54
C PHE A 167 3.02 -7.81 20.74
N THR A 168 1.71 -7.71 20.96
CA THR A 168 1.15 -6.92 22.05
C THR A 168 -0.19 -7.48 22.54
N SER A 169 -0.58 -7.10 23.76
CA SER A 169 -1.84 -7.54 24.35
C SER A 169 -3.01 -6.68 23.87
N PHE A 170 -4.13 -7.33 23.50
CA PHE A 170 -5.38 -6.65 23.17
C PHE A 170 -6.54 -7.17 24.03
N SER A 171 -7.52 -6.30 24.26
CA SER A 171 -8.86 -6.77 24.65
C SER A 171 -9.58 -7.36 23.42
N ARG A 172 -10.57 -8.23 23.62
CA ARG A 172 -11.38 -8.80 22.53
C ARG A 172 -11.92 -7.72 21.58
N ASN A 173 -12.60 -6.71 22.13
CA ASN A 173 -13.18 -5.65 21.31
C ASN A 173 -12.12 -4.79 20.64
N GLY A 174 -11.02 -4.49 21.34
CA GLY A 174 -9.92 -3.71 20.75
C GLY A 174 -9.26 -4.43 19.57
N LEU A 175 -9.10 -5.76 19.64
CA LEU A 175 -8.56 -6.53 18.51
C LEU A 175 -9.56 -6.63 17.35
N ILE A 176 -10.86 -6.74 17.63
CA ILE A 176 -11.90 -6.70 16.59
C ILE A 176 -11.84 -5.35 15.86
N ASP A 177 -11.79 -4.24 16.61
CA ASP A 177 -11.72 -2.90 16.04
C ASP A 177 -10.44 -2.70 15.20
N GLN A 178 -9.31 -3.26 15.65
CA GLN A 178 -8.05 -3.23 14.91
C GLN A 178 -8.14 -3.99 13.58
N LEU A 179 -8.72 -5.19 13.57
CA LEU A 179 -8.88 -5.95 12.32
C LEU A 179 -9.86 -5.27 11.36
N VAL A 180 -10.94 -4.68 11.90
CA VAL A 180 -11.86 -3.87 11.07
C VAL A 180 -11.14 -2.66 10.49
N PHE A 181 -10.27 -2.01 11.26
CA PHE A 181 -9.42 -0.92 10.77
C PHE A 181 -8.48 -1.37 9.65
N ASP A 182 -7.92 -2.58 9.76
CA ASP A 182 -7.09 -3.22 8.72
C ASP A 182 -7.89 -3.66 7.49
N GLY A 183 -9.21 -3.47 7.50
CA GLY A 183 -10.08 -3.70 6.34
C GLY A 183 -10.77 -5.06 6.29
N PHE A 184 -10.71 -5.85 7.38
CA PHE A 184 -11.57 -7.04 7.53
C PHE A 184 -13.02 -6.61 7.77
N THR A 185 -13.97 -7.44 7.35
CA THR A 185 -15.37 -7.27 7.75
C THR A 185 -15.51 -7.54 9.25
N THR A 186 -16.56 -7.00 9.89
CA THR A 186 -16.84 -7.27 11.30
C THR A 186 -17.01 -8.76 11.58
N GLU A 187 -17.59 -9.52 10.64
CA GLU A 187 -17.75 -10.96 10.78
C GLU A 187 -16.42 -11.72 10.75
N GLU A 188 -15.53 -11.37 9.82
CA GLU A 188 -14.18 -11.95 9.73
C GLU A 188 -13.35 -11.59 10.98
N ALA A 189 -13.35 -10.32 11.38
CA ALA A 189 -12.66 -9.87 12.57
C ALA A 189 -13.16 -10.59 13.83
N THR A 190 -14.49 -10.66 14.03
CA THR A 190 -15.08 -11.35 15.19
C THR A 190 -14.73 -12.84 15.20
N TYR A 191 -14.78 -13.49 14.03
CA TYR A 191 -14.37 -14.87 13.90
C TYR A 191 -12.88 -15.06 14.23
N GLY A 192 -12.01 -14.25 13.63
CA GLY A 192 -10.56 -14.34 13.80
C GLY A 192 -10.12 -14.15 15.24
N VAL A 193 -10.67 -13.14 15.92
CA VAL A 193 -10.43 -12.91 17.36
C VAL A 193 -10.89 -14.09 18.22
N GLY A 194 -12.04 -14.68 17.89
CA GLY A 194 -12.52 -15.90 18.55
C GLY A 194 -11.57 -17.10 18.36
N GLN A 195 -11.05 -17.29 17.16
CA GLN A 195 -10.06 -18.35 16.87
C GLN A 195 -8.69 -18.09 17.51
N ALA A 196 -8.37 -16.83 17.82
CA ALA A 196 -7.15 -16.45 18.53
C ALA A 196 -7.27 -16.59 20.06
N GLY A 197 -8.43 -16.99 20.59
CA GLY A 197 -8.64 -17.30 22.00
C GLY A 197 -9.26 -16.18 22.84
N LEU A 198 -9.86 -15.16 22.22
CA LEU A 198 -10.51 -14.03 22.89
C LEU A 198 -12.04 -13.96 22.69
#